data_AF-A0A1G6PL38-F1
#
_entry.id   AF-A0A1G6PL38-F1
#
_cell.length_a   1.000
_cell.length_b   1.000
_cell.length_c   1.000
_cell.angle_alpha   90.00
_cell.angle_beta   90.00
_cell.angle_gamma   90.00
#
_symmetry.space_group_name_H-M   'P 1'
#
loop_
_entity.id
_entity.type
_entity.pdbx_description
1 polymer ?
#
loop_
_entity_poly.entity_id
_entity_poly.type
_entity_poly.pdbx_seq_one_letter_code
_entity_poly.pdbx_strand_id
1 'polypeptide(L)'
;MAIQQRSLCPINLALEIFGDKWSLLIVRDLMFAGKRHYRELLQSEEGISSNILAERLGKLVEAGILTKEEDPSHKQKAIYSLTPMGVDLLPVLANIGIWGRKYLPVTKESGANAAALEKGGPALWKQMRSELRRTHSGHGA
;
A
#
# COMPACT_ATOMS: atom_id res chain seq x y z
N MET A 1 7.96 -8.57 -16.33
CA MET A 1 9.40 -8.65 -16.71
C MET A 1 10.13 -9.32 -15.55
N ALA A 2 10.86 -10.42 -15.76
CA ALA A 2 11.42 -11.21 -14.65
C ALA A 2 12.31 -10.34 -13.75
N ILE A 3 11.97 -10.25 -12.46
CA ILE A 3 12.76 -9.57 -11.45
C ILE A 3 14.17 -10.16 -11.50
N GLN A 4 15.17 -9.35 -11.84
CA GLN A 4 16.56 -9.80 -11.91
C GLN A 4 17.05 -10.02 -10.47
N GLN A 5 16.93 -11.26 -10.00
CA GLN A 5 17.22 -11.65 -8.64
C GLN A 5 18.72 -11.46 -8.34
N ARG A 6 19.06 -10.33 -7.72
CA ARG A 6 20.44 -10.02 -7.31
C ARG A 6 20.95 -10.95 -6.21
N SER A 7 20.03 -11.39 -5.34
CA SER A 7 20.29 -12.42 -4.32
C SER A 7 19.00 -13.06 -3.84
N LEU A 8 19.11 -14.22 -3.19
CA LEU A 8 17.99 -14.90 -2.51
C LEU A 8 17.70 -14.33 -1.11
N CYS A 9 18.29 -13.19 -0.75
CA CYS A 9 18.04 -12.54 0.53
C CYS A 9 16.58 -12.04 0.59
N PRO A 10 15.77 -12.44 1.60
CA PRO A 10 14.36 -12.04 1.68
C PRO A 10 14.13 -10.52 1.66
N ILE A 11 15.05 -9.74 2.22
CA ILE A 11 15.00 -8.27 2.19
C ILE A 11 15.19 -7.77 0.77
N ASN A 12 16.17 -8.31 0.02
CA ASN A 12 16.38 -7.93 -1.37
C ASN A 12 15.15 -8.27 -2.21
N LEU A 13 14.60 -9.49 -2.06
CA LEU A 13 13.39 -9.92 -2.79
C LEU A 13 12.22 -8.96 -2.56
N ALA A 14 12.03 -8.51 -1.32
CA ALA A 14 11.01 -7.54 -0.96
C ALA A 14 11.27 -6.15 -1.58
N LEU A 15 12.52 -5.68 -1.56
CA LEU A 15 12.92 -4.38 -2.11
C LEU A 15 12.83 -4.34 -3.64
N GLU A 16 12.99 -5.47 -4.34
CA GLU A 16 12.74 -5.52 -5.79
C GLU A 16 11.25 -5.32 -6.13
N ILE A 17 10.34 -5.61 -5.19
CA ILE A 17 8.90 -5.41 -5.37
C ILE A 17 8.49 -3.98 -5.00
N PHE A 18 8.88 -3.50 -3.81
CA PHE A 18 8.37 -2.25 -3.24
C PHE A 18 9.45 -1.30 -2.69
N GLY A 19 10.73 -1.55 -2.97
CA GLY A 19 11.87 -0.73 -2.53
C GLY A 19 12.07 0.57 -3.32
N ASP A 20 11.02 1.07 -3.96
CA ASP A 20 11.00 2.37 -4.63
C ASP A 20 10.24 3.42 -3.81
N LYS A 21 10.30 4.68 -4.25
CA LYS A 21 9.73 5.82 -3.53
C LYS A 21 8.20 5.81 -3.41
N TRP A 22 7.50 5.07 -4.29
CA TRP A 22 6.06 5.23 -4.51
C TRP A 22 5.24 4.01 -4.09
N SER A 23 5.78 2.80 -4.26
CA SER A 23 5.01 1.56 -4.04
C SER A 23 4.37 1.49 -2.66
N LEU A 24 5.12 1.77 -1.59
CA LEU A 24 4.57 1.77 -0.24
C LEU A 24 3.65 2.96 0.07
N LEU A 25 3.79 4.09 -0.64
CA LEU A 25 2.85 5.22 -0.51
C LEU A 25 1.50 4.89 -1.14
N ILE A 26 1.50 4.20 -2.28
CA ILE A 26 0.26 3.69 -2.89
C ILE A 26 -0.42 2.71 -1.93
N VAL A 27 0.31 1.73 -1.39
CA VAL A 27 -0.25 0.76 -0.42
C VAL A 27 -0.79 1.47 0.83
N ARG A 28 -0.07 2.47 1.35
CA ARG A 28 -0.52 3.32 2.46
C ARG A 28 -1.86 3.99 2.15
N ASP A 29 -2.02 4.54 0.96
CA ASP A 29 -3.23 5.24 0.54
C ASP A 29 -4.43 4.30 0.45
N LEU A 30 -4.24 3.09 -0.07
CA LEU A 30 -5.29 2.05 -0.05
C LEU A 30 -5.67 1.66 1.38
N MET A 31 -4.68 1.50 2.27
CA MET A 31 -4.92 1.03 3.65
C MET A 31 -5.58 2.07 4.56
N PHE A 32 -5.11 3.32 4.53
CA PHE A 32 -5.46 4.31 5.55
C PHE A 32 -6.37 5.42 5.02
N ALA A 33 -6.27 5.75 3.74
CA ALA A 33 -7.14 6.75 3.11
C ALA A 33 -8.30 6.10 2.33
N GLY A 34 -8.29 4.78 2.15
CA GLY A 34 -9.33 4.05 1.43
C GLY A 34 -9.40 4.37 -0.08
N LYS A 35 -8.35 4.98 -0.64
CA LYS A 35 -8.29 5.35 -2.06
C LYS A 35 -8.17 4.09 -2.90
N ARG A 36 -9.11 3.85 -3.82
CA ARG A 36 -9.15 2.61 -4.63
C ARG A 36 -9.22 2.86 -6.12
N HIS A 37 -9.43 4.10 -6.54
CA HIS A 37 -9.45 4.48 -7.95
C HIS A 37 -8.19 5.26 -8.34
N TYR A 38 -7.82 5.12 -9.61
CA TYR A 38 -6.65 5.79 -10.18
C TYR A 38 -6.61 7.30 -9.91
N ARG A 39 -7.75 8.00 -10.08
CA ARG A 39 -7.81 9.46 -9.90
C ARG A 39 -7.62 9.87 -8.44
N GLU A 40 -8.09 9.07 -7.50
CA GLU A 40 -7.92 9.34 -6.06
C GLU A 40 -6.45 9.22 -5.66
N LEU A 41 -5.78 8.17 -6.16
CA LEU A 41 -4.35 7.93 -5.95
C LEU A 41 -3.48 8.99 -6.63
N LEU A 42 -3.88 9.46 -7.82
CA LEU A 42 -3.19 10.54 -8.52
C LEU A 42 -3.26 11.88 -7.77
N GLN A 43 -4.30 12.07 -6.95
CA GLN A 43 -4.52 13.26 -6.13
C GLN A 43 -3.89 13.14 -4.72
N SER A 44 -2.99 12.18 -4.49
CA SER A 44 -2.23 12.12 -3.25
C SER A 44 -1.25 13.28 -3.11
N GLU A 45 -1.01 13.71 -1.87
CA GLU A 45 -0.28 14.93 -1.54
C GLU A 45 1.15 14.94 -2.08
N GLU A 46 1.78 13.77 -2.22
CA GLU A 46 3.16 13.64 -2.72
C GLU A 46 3.31 13.92 -4.22
N GLY A 47 2.21 14.09 -4.97
CA GLY A 47 2.25 14.53 -6.36
C GLY A 47 2.88 13.53 -7.32
N ILE A 48 2.54 12.24 -7.20
CA ILE A 48 3.00 11.22 -8.14
C ILE A 48 2.53 11.55 -9.57
N SER A 49 3.42 11.44 -10.55
CA SER A 49 3.05 11.66 -11.95
C SER A 49 2.22 10.48 -12.49
N SER A 50 1.32 10.76 -13.43
CA SER A 50 0.41 9.75 -14.01
C SER A 50 1.15 8.54 -14.59
N ASN A 51 2.21 8.76 -15.37
CA ASN A 51 3.00 7.67 -15.94
C ASN A 51 3.64 6.76 -14.88
N ILE A 52 4.19 7.34 -13.79
CA ILE A 52 4.81 6.58 -12.71
C ILE A 52 3.76 5.85 -11.88
N LEU A 53 2.61 6.48 -11.62
CA LEU A 53 1.49 5.82 -10.93
C LEU A 53 1.01 4.59 -11.73
N ALA A 54 0.80 4.74 -13.04
CA ALA A 54 0.41 3.63 -13.90
C ALA A 54 1.44 2.49 -13.90
N GLU A 55 2.73 2.81 -14.01
CA GLU A 55 3.81 1.83 -13.94
C GLU A 55 3.81 1.07 -12.60
N ARG A 56 3.69 1.80 -11.48
CA ARG A 56 3.75 1.20 -10.14
C ARG A 56 2.52 0.36 -9.81
N LEU A 57 1.33 0.82 -10.18
CA LEU A 57 0.12 0.00 -10.06
C LEU A 57 0.24 -1.29 -10.87
N GLY A 58 0.78 -1.22 -12.09
CA GLY A 58 1.08 -2.41 -12.90
C GLY A 58 2.02 -3.39 -12.20
N LYS A 59 3.14 -2.89 -11.66
CA LYS A 59 4.12 -3.71 -10.92
C LYS A 59 3.54 -4.34 -9.65
N LEU A 60 2.76 -3.59 -8.88
CA LEU A 60 2.13 -4.09 -7.66
C LEU A 60 1.05 -5.14 -7.96
N VAL A 61 0.35 -5.02 -9.09
CA VAL A 61 -0.57 -6.05 -9.58
C VAL A 61 0.20 -7.30 -10.06
N GLU A 62 1.24 -7.13 -10.88
CA GLU A 62 2.09 -8.24 -11.35
C GLU A 62 2.72 -9.01 -10.19
N ALA A 63 3.14 -8.31 -9.13
CA ALA A 63 3.70 -8.91 -7.92
C ALA A 63 2.66 -9.53 -6.97
N GLY A 64 1.36 -9.40 -7.26
CA GLY A 64 0.29 -9.94 -6.41
C GLY A 64 0.08 -9.17 -5.10
N ILE A 65 0.55 -7.93 -4.98
CA ILE A 65 0.24 -7.03 -3.86
C ILE A 65 -1.18 -6.45 -4.01
N LEU A 66 -1.56 -6.15 -5.26
CA LEU A 66 -2.86 -5.59 -5.60
C LEU A 66 -3.61 -6.47 -6.59
N THR A 67 -4.94 -6.42 -6.57
CA THR A 67 -5.78 -6.78 -7.72
C THR A 67 -6.26 -5.51 -8.43
N LYS A 68 -6.65 -5.67 -9.70
CA LYS A 68 -7.27 -4.63 -10.51
C LYS A 68 -8.50 -5.23 -11.18
N GLU A 69 -9.65 -4.62 -10.94
CA GLU A 69 -10.94 -5.04 -11.50
C GLU A 69 -11.65 -3.86 -12.16
N GLU A 70 -12.55 -4.13 -13.11
CA GLU A 70 -13.46 -3.11 -13.62
C GLU A 70 -14.45 -2.68 -12.54
N ASP A 71 -14.74 -1.39 -12.48
CA ASP A 71 -15.77 -0.86 -11.59
C ASP A 71 -17.17 -1.21 -12.15
N PRO A 72 -18.01 -1.96 -11.40
CA PRO A 72 -19.35 -2.33 -11.85
C PRO A 72 -20.26 -1.13 -12.14
N SER A 73 -20.00 0.01 -11.47
CA SER A 73 -20.76 1.25 -11.66
C SER A 73 -20.32 2.03 -12.90
N HIS A 74 -19.09 1.80 -13.38
CA HIS A 74 -18.52 2.55 -14.50
C HIS A 74 -17.38 1.78 -15.17
N LYS A 75 -17.66 1.04 -16.26
CA LYS A 75 -16.71 0.14 -16.94
C LYS A 75 -15.33 0.71 -17.27
N GLN A 76 -15.20 2.03 -17.50
CA GLN A 76 -13.90 2.66 -17.78
C GLN A 76 -13.05 2.92 -16.52
N LYS A 77 -13.60 2.75 -15.32
CA LYS A 77 -12.87 2.88 -14.06
C LYS A 77 -12.38 1.52 -13.61
N ALA A 78 -11.19 1.51 -13.04
CA ALA A 78 -10.67 0.36 -12.35
C ALA A 78 -10.76 0.58 -10.83
N ILE A 79 -11.00 -0.50 -10.10
CA ILE A 79 -10.87 -0.61 -8.66
C ILE A 79 -9.59 -1.39 -8.37
N TYR A 80 -8.72 -0.80 -7.56
CA TYR A 80 -7.55 -1.46 -7.00
C TYR A 80 -7.86 -1.95 -5.58
N SER A 81 -7.45 -3.19 -5.28
CA SER A 81 -7.70 -3.82 -3.98
C SER A 81 -6.44 -4.47 -3.44
N LEU A 82 -6.22 -4.43 -2.12
CA LEU A 82 -5.13 -5.15 -1.49
C LEU A 82 -5.41 -6.65 -1.51
N THR A 83 -4.44 -7.45 -1.93
CA THR A 83 -4.49 -8.92 -1.74
C THR A 83 -4.16 -9.26 -0.28
N PRO A 84 -4.30 -10.53 0.16
CA PRO A 84 -3.77 -10.95 1.45
C PRO A 84 -2.29 -10.61 1.64
N MET A 85 -1.48 -10.73 0.58
CA MET A 85 -0.07 -10.34 0.58
C MET A 85 0.11 -8.83 0.79
N GLY A 86 -0.70 -8.01 0.12
CA GLY A 86 -0.69 -6.56 0.31
C GLY A 86 -1.12 -6.14 1.71
N VAL A 87 -2.15 -6.77 2.28
CA VAL A 87 -2.60 -6.49 3.65
C VAL A 87 -1.53 -6.81 4.70
N ASP A 88 -0.72 -7.85 4.45
CA ASP A 88 0.37 -8.24 5.35
C ASP A 88 1.55 -7.24 5.37
N LEU A 89 1.55 -6.21 4.51
CA LEU A 89 2.49 -5.07 4.60
C LEU A 89 2.14 -4.09 5.73
N LEU A 90 0.99 -4.21 6.40
CA LEU A 90 0.60 -3.28 7.46
C LEU A 90 1.69 -3.10 8.55
N PRO A 91 2.31 -4.16 9.11
CA PRO A 91 3.37 -3.98 10.10
C PRO A 91 4.61 -3.28 9.53
N VAL A 92 4.92 -3.45 8.24
CA VAL A 92 6.05 -2.76 7.59
C VAL A 92 5.77 -1.26 7.55
N LEU A 93 4.58 -0.86 7.06
CA LEU A 93 4.15 0.53 7.02
C LEU A 93 4.08 1.16 8.42
N ALA A 94 3.56 0.41 9.40
CA ALA A 94 3.51 0.86 10.79
C ALA A 94 4.92 1.18 11.32
N ASN A 95 5.88 0.27 11.13
CA ASN A 95 7.25 0.47 11.60
C ASN A 95 7.98 1.61 10.86
N ILE A 96 7.77 1.77 9.55
CA ILE A 96 8.29 2.91 8.80
C ILE A 96 7.72 4.22 9.36
N GLY A 97 6.41 4.28 9.62
CA GLY A 97 5.75 5.46 10.18
C GLY A 97 6.22 5.80 11.61
N ILE A 98 6.39 4.78 12.46
CA ILE A 98 6.92 4.94 13.82
C ILE A 98 8.35 5.48 13.79
N TRP A 99 9.20 4.89 12.95
CA TRP A 99 10.56 5.37 12.75
C TRP A 99 10.57 6.83 12.23
N GLY A 100 9.74 7.13 11.23
CA GLY A 100 9.61 8.48 10.67
C GLY A 100 9.20 9.51 11.72
N ARG A 101 8.18 9.20 12.54
CA ARG A 101 7.77 10.07 13.67
C ARG A 101 8.88 10.35 14.67
N LYS A 102 9.77 9.38 14.90
CA LYS A 102 10.85 9.49 15.88
C LYS A 102 12.01 10.34 15.39
N TYR A 103 12.30 10.33 14.08
CA TYR A 103 13.55 10.89 13.54
C TYR A 103 13.38 12.01 12.52
N LEU A 104 12.17 12.24 12.00
CA LEU A 104 11.89 13.23 10.94
C LEU A 104 10.93 14.32 11.43
N PRO A 105 10.89 15.49 10.76
CA PRO A 105 10.00 16.60 11.13
C PRO A 105 8.54 16.31 10.75
N VAL A 106 7.89 15.41 11.47
CA VAL A 106 6.49 15.01 11.25
C VAL A 106 5.56 15.88 12.10
N THR A 107 4.53 16.47 11.48
CA THR A 107 3.50 17.22 12.22
C THR A 107 2.62 16.27 13.04
N LYS A 108 1.92 16.79 14.05
CA LYS A 108 0.99 15.97 14.85
C LYS A 108 -0.10 15.33 14.00
N GLU A 109 -0.61 16.09 13.01
CA GLU A 109 -1.66 15.64 12.10
C GLU A 109 -1.17 14.50 11.21
N SER A 110 -0.08 14.71 10.45
CA SER A 110 0.48 13.69 9.56
C SER A 110 0.98 12.45 10.32
N GLY A 111 1.37 12.62 11.60
CA GLY A 111 1.82 11.52 12.45
C GLY A 111 0.70 10.71 13.10
N ALA A 112 -0.57 11.13 13.05
CA ALA A 112 -1.63 10.56 13.88
C ALA A 112 -1.79 9.04 13.72
N ASN A 113 -1.82 8.55 12.48
CA ASN A 113 -1.93 7.12 12.18
C ASN A 113 -0.77 6.31 12.78
N ALA A 114 0.47 6.79 12.63
CA ALA A 114 1.62 6.08 13.18
C ALA A 114 1.66 6.14 14.72
N ALA A 115 1.15 7.20 15.37
CA ALA A 115 0.94 7.22 16.82
C ALA A 115 -0.06 6.15 17.28
N ALA A 116 -1.19 6.05 16.58
CA ALA A 116 -2.23 5.10 16.91
C ALA A 116 -1.72 3.66 16.74
N LEU A 117 -0.99 3.39 15.65
CA LEU A 117 -0.37 2.09 15.38
C LEU A 117 0.71 1.73 16.40
N GLU A 118 1.52 2.70 16.86
CA GLU A 118 2.51 2.51 17.92
C GLU A 118 1.84 2.12 19.24
N LYS A 119 0.83 2.90 19.65
CA LYS A 119 0.11 2.69 20.91
C LYS A 119 -0.70 1.38 20.90
N GLY A 120 -1.33 1.05 19.78
CA GLY A 120 -2.17 -0.15 19.65
C GLY A 120 -1.38 -1.45 19.45
N GLY A 121 -0.15 -1.36 18.94
CA GLY A 121 0.77 -2.48 18.78
C GLY A 121 0.21 -3.66 17.97
N PRO A 122 0.76 -4.88 18.16
CA PRO A 122 0.40 -6.05 17.37
C PRO A 122 -1.09 -6.44 17.42
N ALA A 123 -1.78 -6.15 18.52
CA ALA A 123 -3.19 -6.44 18.68
C ALA A 123 -4.05 -5.59 17.72
N LEU A 124 -3.80 -4.27 17.68
CA LEU A 124 -4.46 -3.37 16.74
C LEU A 124 -4.13 -3.75 15.29
N TRP A 125 -2.86 -4.07 14.99
CA TRP A 125 -2.46 -4.45 13.63
C TRP A 125 -3.19 -5.72 13.17
N LYS A 126 -3.40 -6.69 14.06
CA LYS A 126 -4.17 -7.91 13.74
C LYS A 126 -5.64 -7.57 13.43
N GLN A 127 -6.26 -6.70 14.23
CA GLN A 127 -7.63 -6.23 13.99
C GLN A 127 -7.75 -5.50 12.64
N MET A 128 -6.88 -4.52 12.39
CA MET A 128 -6.88 -3.74 11.15
C MET A 128 -6.65 -4.63 9.93
N ARG A 129 -5.74 -5.60 9.98
CA ARG A 129 -5.57 -6.56 8.86
C ARG A 129 -6.83 -7.39 8.62
N SER A 130 -7.54 -7.79 9.68
CA SER A 130 -8.81 -8.51 9.50
C SER A 130 -9.87 -7.64 8.83
N GLU A 131 -9.91 -6.35 9.15
CA GLU A 131 -10.84 -5.40 8.54
C GLU A 131 -10.47 -5.11 7.09
N LEU A 132 -9.20 -4.79 6.81
CA LEU A 132 -8.68 -4.58 5.45
C LEU A 132 -8.96 -5.79 4.56
N ARG A 133 -8.74 -7.01 5.05
CA ARG A 133 -9.09 -8.23 4.30
C ARG A 133 -10.57 -8.26 3.94
N ARG A 134 -11.48 -7.86 4.82
CA ARG A 134 -12.92 -7.80 4.50
C ARG A 134 -13.23 -6.72 3.46
N THR A 135 -12.71 -5.52 3.64
CA THR A 135 -12.92 -4.37 2.73
C THR A 135 -12.40 -4.64 1.31
N HIS A 136 -11.30 -5.39 1.21
CA HIS A 136 -10.66 -5.76 -0.05
C HIS A 136 -11.02 -7.19 -0.51
N SER A 137 -11.94 -7.89 0.17
CA SER A 137 -12.49 -9.16 -0.31
C SER A 137 -13.58 -8.88 -1.35
N GLY A 138 -13.30 -9.24 -2.61
CA GLY A 138 -14.18 -9.04 -3.78
C GLY A 138 -13.44 -8.22 -4.85
N HIS A 139 -13.22 -8.69 -6.08
CA HIS A 139 -13.89 -9.70 -6.92
C HIS A 139 -12.89 -10.49 -7.80
N GLY A 140 -11.76 -10.91 -7.23
CA GLY A 140 -10.80 -11.79 -7.90
C GLY A 140 -11.13 -13.26 -7.66
N ALA A 141 -12.03 -13.82 -8.45
CA ALA A 141 -12.12 -15.25 -8.76
C ALA A 141 -12.03 -15.41 -10.28
#